data_AF-A0A2E0TKN5-F1
#
_entry.id   AF-A0A2E0TKN5-F1
#
_cell.length_a   1.000
_cell.length_b   1.000
_cell.length_c   1.000
_cell.angle_alpha   90.00
_cell.angle_beta   90.00
_cell.angle_gamma   90.00
#
_symmetry.space_group_name_H-M   'P 1'
#
loop_
_entity.id
_entity.type
_entity.pdbx_description
1 polymer ?
#
loop_
_entity_poly.entity_id
_entity_poly.type
_entity_poly.pdbx_seq_one_letter_code
_entity_poly.pdbx_strand_id
1 'polypeptide(L)'
;MSRPILPEEKIHPAAREKVAPHGDIVEEVQRAIEANDLVVVGMKQNPFPRKARKLLDAKGIAHRYLEYGSYVGPWRRRNALKMWTGWPTFPMVFRRGVLVGGFAELKKLVDAGEIG
;
A
#
# COMPACT_ATOMS: atom_id res chain seq x y z
N MET A 1 -9.79 0.12 15.94
CA MET A 1 -9.06 1.26 16.55
C MET A 1 -8.97 2.37 15.51
N SER A 2 -9.53 3.55 15.78
CA SER A 2 -9.42 4.70 14.87
C SER A 2 -8.07 5.39 15.07
N ARG A 3 -7.33 5.65 13.99
CA ARG A 3 -6.03 6.35 14.05
C ARG A 3 -6.27 7.82 14.38
N PRO A 4 -5.59 8.40 15.39
CA PRO A 4 -5.72 9.83 15.67
C PRO A 4 -5.18 10.65 14.49
N ILE A 5 -5.96 11.64 14.05
CA ILE A 5 -5.60 12.60 13.00
C ILE A 5 -5.61 14.00 13.61
N LEU A 6 -4.62 14.83 13.29
CA LEU A 6 -4.56 16.23 13.74
C LEU A 6 -5.71 17.01 13.06
N PRO A 7 -6.61 17.65 13.82
CA PRO A 7 -7.68 18.45 13.25
C PRO A 7 -7.14 19.63 12.43
N GLU A 8 -7.81 20.01 11.35
CA GLU A 8 -7.34 21.04 10.42
C GLU A 8 -7.22 22.41 11.10
N GLU A 9 -8.09 22.73 12.06
CA GLU A 9 -8.04 23.95 12.84
C GLU A 9 -6.75 24.08 13.68
N LYS A 10 -6.08 22.94 13.94
CA LYS A 10 -4.77 22.90 14.61
C LYS A 10 -3.60 22.93 13.62
N ILE A 11 -3.87 23.21 12.33
CA ILE A 11 -2.86 23.37 11.29
C ILE A 11 -2.84 24.83 10.82
N HIS A 12 -1.68 25.46 11.00
CA HIS A 12 -1.44 26.82 10.52
C HIS A 12 -1.72 26.93 9.00
N PRO A 13 -2.41 27.97 8.50
CA PRO A 13 -2.78 28.10 7.09
C PRO A 13 -1.63 27.89 6.10
N ALA A 14 -0.45 28.47 6.38
CA ALA A 14 0.75 28.31 5.55
C ALA A 14 1.30 26.86 5.46
N ALA A 15 0.88 25.96 6.35
CA ALA A 15 1.27 24.55 6.33
C ALA A 15 0.23 23.65 5.64
N ARG A 16 -1.02 24.11 5.45
CA ARG A 16 -2.12 23.28 4.95
C ARG A 16 -1.87 22.74 3.56
N GLU A 17 -1.29 23.54 2.67
CA GLU A 17 -0.92 23.09 1.31
C GLU A 17 0.07 21.91 1.33
N LYS A 18 1.02 21.90 2.27
CA LYS A 18 2.00 20.81 2.41
C LYS A 18 1.43 19.54 3.05
N VAL A 19 0.32 19.68 3.78
CA VAL A 19 -0.44 18.57 4.39
C VAL A 19 -1.51 18.04 3.44
N ALA A 20 -1.89 18.83 2.42
CA ALA A 20 -2.92 18.48 1.47
C ALA A 20 -2.70 17.06 0.90
N PRO A 21 -3.75 16.24 0.83
CA PRO A 21 -3.63 14.85 0.46
C PRO A 21 -3.20 14.72 -1.01
N HIS A 22 -2.27 13.79 -1.28
CA HIS A 22 -2.13 13.23 -2.62
C HIS A 22 -3.28 12.24 -2.83
N GLY A 23 -4.49 12.74 -3.05
CA GLY A 23 -5.69 11.91 -3.21
C GLY A 23 -5.64 11.03 -4.46
N ASP A 24 -5.01 11.52 -5.52
CA ASP A 24 -4.93 10.87 -6.83
C ASP A 24 -4.35 9.45 -6.76
N ILE A 25 -3.26 9.24 -6.01
CA ILE A 25 -2.64 7.92 -5.84
C ILE A 25 -3.48 6.98 -4.96
N VAL A 26 -4.20 7.54 -3.98
CA VAL A 26 -5.08 6.74 -3.10
C VAL A 26 -6.25 6.23 -3.92
N GLU A 27 -6.87 7.10 -4.72
CA GLU A 27 -7.95 6.72 -5.64
C GLU A 27 -7.51 5.67 -6.67
N GLU A 28 -6.31 5.83 -7.25
CA GLU A 28 -5.76 4.84 -8.19
C GLU A 28 -5.62 3.46 -7.54
N VAL A 29 -5.10 3.41 -6.31
CA VAL A 29 -4.98 2.17 -5.56
C VAL A 29 -6.34 1.59 -5.19
N GLN A 30 -7.31 2.41 -4.78
CA GLN A 30 -8.69 1.97 -4.50
C GLN A 30 -9.33 1.32 -5.73
N ARG A 31 -9.26 1.97 -6.90
CA ARG A 31 -9.78 1.41 -8.16
C ARG A 31 -9.11 0.09 -8.51
N ALA A 32 -7.81 -0.04 -8.30
CA ALA A 32 -7.11 -1.30 -8.54
C ALA A 32 -7.55 -2.40 -7.57
N ILE A 33 -7.79 -2.07 -6.31
CA ILE A 33 -8.29 -3.00 -5.29
C ILE A 33 -9.70 -3.49 -5.62
N GLU A 34 -10.55 -2.63 -6.17
CA GLU A 34 -11.90 -2.99 -6.62
C GLU A 34 -11.87 -3.87 -7.88
N ALA A 35 -10.95 -3.58 -8.81
CA ALA A 35 -10.87 -4.27 -10.09
C ALA A 35 -10.08 -5.59 -10.06
N ASN A 36 -9.37 -5.91 -8.97
CA ASN A 36 -8.49 -7.07 -8.91
C ASN A 36 -8.62 -7.80 -7.57
N ASP A 37 -8.64 -9.13 -7.64
CA ASP A 37 -8.69 -9.99 -6.45
C ASP A 37 -7.47 -9.81 -5.55
N LEU A 38 -6.28 -9.55 -6.11
CA LEU A 38 -5.06 -9.36 -5.34
C LEU A 38 -4.26 -8.18 -5.90
N VAL A 39 -3.94 -7.22 -5.04
CA VAL A 39 -3.12 -6.05 -5.38
C VAL A 39 -1.91 -5.99 -4.46
N VAL A 40 -0.73 -5.86 -5.05
CA VAL A 40 0.52 -5.59 -4.35
C VAL A 40 0.94 -4.16 -4.68
N VAL A 41 0.96 -3.30 -3.66
CA VAL A 41 1.48 -1.94 -3.78
C VAL A 41 2.90 -1.91 -3.24
N GLY A 42 3.84 -1.39 -4.04
CA GLY A 42 5.26 -1.36 -3.70
C GLY A 42 5.96 -0.08 -4.11
N MET A 43 7.29 -0.12 -4.01
CA MET A 43 8.16 0.98 -4.45
C MET A 43 9.43 0.40 -5.07
N LYS A 44 10.03 1.15 -5.98
CA LYS A 44 11.27 0.79 -6.65
C LYS A 44 12.40 0.58 -5.62
N GLN A 45 13.33 -0.32 -5.93
CA GLN A 45 14.49 -0.70 -5.11
C GLN A 45 14.15 -1.43 -3.79
N ASN A 46 12.89 -1.47 -3.35
CA ASN A 46 12.53 -2.29 -2.19
C ASN A 46 12.52 -3.78 -2.58
N PRO A 47 13.29 -4.64 -1.89
CA PRO A 47 13.32 -6.07 -2.21
C PRO A 47 12.02 -6.81 -1.83
N PHE A 48 11.24 -6.32 -0.85
CA PHE A 48 10.08 -7.04 -0.33
C PHE A 48 8.88 -7.11 -1.29
N PRO A 49 8.50 -6.04 -2.03
CA PRO A 49 7.51 -6.15 -3.11
C PRO A 49 7.90 -7.19 -4.15
N ARG A 50 9.19 -7.24 -4.55
CA ARG A 50 9.69 -8.27 -5.47
C ARG A 50 9.54 -9.68 -4.90
N LYS A 51 9.85 -9.88 -3.61
CA LYS A 51 9.66 -11.16 -2.92
C LYS A 51 8.18 -11.56 -2.86
N ALA A 52 7.29 -10.63 -2.57
CA ALA A 52 5.83 -10.87 -2.55
C ALA A 52 5.32 -11.33 -3.92
N ARG A 53 5.69 -10.62 -4.99
CA ARG A 53 5.30 -11.01 -6.35
C ARG A 53 5.81 -12.39 -6.73
N LYS A 54 7.10 -12.66 -6.47
CA LYS A 54 7.69 -13.99 -6.71
C LYS A 54 6.97 -15.12 -5.97
N LEU A 55 6.55 -14.88 -4.73
CA LEU A 55 5.79 -15.86 -3.95
C LEU A 55 4.44 -16.16 -4.61
N LEU A 56 3.73 -15.12 -5.06
CA LEU A 56 2.44 -15.25 -5.74
C LEU A 56 2.60 -15.93 -7.11
N ASP A 57 3.60 -15.53 -7.89
CA ASP A 57 3.94 -16.12 -9.19
C ASP A 57 4.23 -17.62 -9.05
N ALA A 58 5.03 -18.01 -8.05
CA ALA A 58 5.37 -19.41 -7.78
C ALA A 58 4.14 -20.26 -7.39
N LYS A 59 3.06 -19.63 -6.94
CA LYS A 59 1.78 -20.27 -6.60
C LYS A 59 0.74 -20.14 -7.72
N GLY A 60 1.07 -19.48 -8.83
CA GLY A 60 0.13 -19.22 -9.93
C GLY A 60 -0.99 -18.23 -9.59
N ILE A 61 -0.80 -17.40 -8.54
CA ILE A 61 -1.82 -16.47 -8.07
C ILE A 61 -1.72 -15.17 -8.87
N ALA A 62 -2.75 -14.91 -9.68
CA ALA A 62 -2.88 -13.66 -10.42
C ALA A 62 -2.91 -12.46 -9.48
N HIS A 63 -2.12 -11.44 -9.79
CA HIS A 63 -2.05 -10.23 -8.98
C HIS A 63 -1.72 -8.99 -9.81
N ARG A 64 -2.25 -7.85 -9.37
CA ARG A 64 -1.88 -6.54 -9.89
C ARG A 64 -0.74 -5.96 -9.08
N TYR A 65 0.29 -5.45 -9.73
CA TYR A 65 1.37 -4.70 -9.08
C TYR A 65 1.27 -3.21 -9.41
N LEU A 66 1.37 -2.38 -8.38
CA LEU A 66 1.47 -0.92 -8.48
C LEU A 66 2.76 -0.47 -7.81
N GLU A 67 3.56 0.33 -8.51
CA GLU A 67 4.85 0.81 -8.02
C GLU A 67 4.86 2.33 -7.90
N TYR A 68 5.16 2.84 -6.71
CA TYR A 68 5.18 4.27 -6.45
C TYR A 68 6.49 4.74 -5.82
N GLY A 69 7.26 5.49 -6.61
CA GLY A 69 8.51 6.09 -6.21
C GLY A 69 9.62 5.11 -5.85
N SER A 70 10.63 5.62 -5.16
CA SER A 70 11.91 4.96 -4.87
C SER A 70 12.55 5.57 -3.62
N TYR A 71 13.67 5.04 -3.12
CA TYR A 71 14.36 5.66 -1.97
C TYR A 71 14.79 7.12 -2.23
N VAL A 72 15.03 7.49 -3.49
CA VAL A 72 15.50 8.83 -3.89
C VAL A 72 14.36 9.80 -4.28
N GLY A 73 13.10 9.37 -4.25
CA GLY A 73 11.90 10.20 -4.49
C GLY A 73 10.82 9.47 -5.28
N PRO A 74 9.65 10.08 -5.59
CA PRO A 74 8.89 11.07 -4.84
C PRO A 74 8.27 10.47 -3.56
N TRP A 75 8.72 10.91 -2.38
CA TRP A 75 8.32 10.29 -1.11
C TRP A 75 6.94 10.71 -0.59
N ARG A 76 6.46 11.91 -0.96
CA ARG A 76 5.18 12.44 -0.46
C ARG A 76 3.98 11.62 -0.94
N ARG A 77 3.96 11.24 -2.23
CA ARG A 77 2.92 10.39 -2.82
C ARG A 77 2.77 9.07 -2.09
N ARG A 78 3.89 8.35 -1.86
CA ARG A 78 3.86 7.09 -1.10
C ARG A 78 3.49 7.27 0.38
N ASN A 79 3.75 8.45 0.96
CA ASN A 79 3.37 8.74 2.33
C ASN A 79 1.84 8.84 2.48
N ALA A 80 1.14 9.34 1.46
CA ALA A 80 -0.32 9.36 1.45
C ALA A 80 -0.91 7.96 1.59
N LEU A 81 -0.35 6.95 0.92
CA LEU A 81 -0.77 5.55 1.07
C LEU A 81 -0.59 5.02 2.49
N LYS A 82 0.52 5.36 3.16
CA LYS A 82 0.77 4.98 4.56
C LYS A 82 -0.22 5.67 5.51
N MET A 83 -0.50 6.95 5.26
CA MET A 83 -1.47 7.70 6.07
C MET A 83 -2.89 7.14 5.89
N TRP A 84 -3.28 6.82 4.67
CA TRP A 84 -4.59 6.27 4.36
C TRP A 84 -4.79 4.87 4.99
N THR A 85 -3.86 3.96 4.75
CA THR A 85 -3.96 2.57 5.25
C THR A 85 -3.65 2.43 6.73
N GLY A 86 -2.88 3.35 7.30
CA GLY A 86 -2.25 3.19 8.62
C GLY A 86 -1.10 2.17 8.62
N TRP A 87 -0.76 1.55 7.49
CA TRP A 87 0.28 0.53 7.40
C TRP A 87 1.67 1.14 7.20
N PRO A 88 2.69 0.73 7.99
CA PRO A 88 3.95 1.47 8.06
C PRO A 88 4.93 1.19 6.92
N THR A 89 4.80 0.08 6.19
CA THR A 89 5.84 -0.44 5.29
C THR A 89 5.34 -0.78 3.88
N PHE A 90 6.26 -1.04 2.95
CA PHE A 90 5.95 -1.66 1.65
C PHE A 90 6.57 -3.06 1.58
N PRO A 91 5.91 -4.04 0.93
CA PRO A 91 4.66 -3.88 0.19
C PRO A 91 3.43 -3.70 1.10
N MET A 92 2.38 -3.11 0.57
CA MET A 92 1.01 -3.23 1.09
C MET A 92 0.28 -4.21 0.19
N VAL A 93 -0.25 -5.28 0.77
CA VAL A 93 -0.92 -6.35 0.01
C VAL A 93 -2.40 -6.32 0.34
N PHE A 94 -3.24 -6.30 -0.69
CA PHE A 94 -4.68 -6.36 -0.58
C PHE A 94 -5.20 -7.64 -1.24
N ARG A 95 -6.17 -8.30 -0.61
CA ARG A 95 -6.91 -9.44 -1.16
C ARG A 95 -8.40 -9.15 -1.03
N ARG A 96 -9.13 -9.10 -2.16
CA ARG A 96 -10.58 -8.86 -2.23
C ARG A 96 -11.03 -7.66 -1.40
N GLY A 97 -10.41 -6.50 -1.61
CA GLY A 97 -10.75 -5.29 -0.85
C GLY A 97 -10.06 -5.15 0.51
N VAL A 98 -9.48 -6.21 1.08
CA VAL A 98 -8.97 -6.21 2.45
C VAL A 98 -7.45 -6.07 2.49
N LEU A 99 -6.93 -5.14 3.30
CA LEU A 99 -5.50 -5.03 3.57
C LEU A 99 -5.05 -6.24 4.40
N VAL A 100 -4.19 -7.06 3.80
CA VAL A 100 -3.59 -8.25 4.41
C VAL A 100 -2.34 -7.92 5.23
N GLY A 101 -1.62 -6.88 4.83
CA GLY A 101 -0.39 -6.45 5.49
C GLY A 101 0.79 -6.40 4.52
N GLY A 102 1.97 -6.80 4.98
CA GLY A 102 3.21 -6.79 4.21
C GLY A 102 3.59 -8.15 3.65
N PHE A 103 4.86 -8.28 3.26
CA PHE A 103 5.38 -9.55 2.74
C PHE A 103 5.31 -10.68 3.79
N ALA A 104 5.57 -10.38 5.06
CA ALA A 104 5.56 -11.39 6.12
C ALA A 104 4.16 -11.95 6.37
N GLU A 105 3.15 -11.08 6.44
CA GLU A 105 1.74 -11.44 6.61
C GLU A 105 1.24 -12.24 5.40
N LEU A 106 1.53 -11.74 4.18
CA LEU A 106 1.22 -12.47 2.96
C LEU A 106 1.84 -13.87 2.96
N LYS A 107 3.13 -13.99 3.31
CA LYS A 107 3.82 -15.29 3.32
C LYS A 107 3.14 -16.26 4.28
N LYS A 108 2.82 -15.83 5.50
CA LYS A 108 2.14 -16.67 6.49
C LYS A 108 0.81 -17.20 5.97
N LEU A 109 0.01 -16.34 5.34
CA LEU A 109 -1.31 -16.73 4.81
C LEU A 109 -1.22 -17.65 3.59
N VAL A 110 -0.23 -17.44 2.72
CA VAL A 110 0.05 -18.36 1.60
C VAL A 110 0.53 -19.71 2.13
N ASP A 111 1.41 -19.72 3.13
CA ASP A 111 1.89 -20.97 3.74
C ASP A 111 0.76 -21.72 4.47
N ALA A 112 -0.19 -21.00 5.08
CA ALA A 112 -1.37 -21.55 5.73
C ALA A 112 -2.47 -22.00 4.75
N GLY A 113 -2.34 -21.69 3.45
CA GLY A 113 -3.35 -22.00 2.43
C GLY A 113 -4.57 -21.08 2.45
N GLU A 114 -4.54 -19.99 3.22
CA GLU A 114 -5.62 -18.99 3.27
C GLU A 114 -5.62 -18.05 2.05
N ILE A 115 -4.46 -17.93 1.39
CA ILE A 115 -4.31 -17.22 0.12
C ILE A 115 -3.81 -18.23 -0.92
N GLY A 116 -4.75 -18.67 -1.76
CA GLY A 116 -4.58 -19.53 -2.93
C GLY A 116 -5.48 -19.08 -4.07
#